data_AF-A0A2H0A0K1-F1
#
_entry.id   AF-A0A2H0A0K1-F1
#
_cell.length_a   1.000
_cell.length_b   1.000
_cell.length_c   1.000
_cell.angle_alpha   90.00
_cell.angle_beta   90.00
_cell.angle_gamma   90.00
#
_symmetry.space_group_name_H-M   'P 1'
#
loop_
_entity.id
_entity.type
_entity.pdbx_description
1 polymer ?
#
loop_
_entity_poly.entity_id
_entity_poly.type
_entity_poly.pdbx_seq_one_letter_code
_entity_poly.pdbx_strand_id
1 'polypeptide(L)'
;MIYGLSISVFTAVISVLVFLLLFLEARVVKKGDRTIIINDDTEKSIETPAGITLLAALSRHDIFLPSACGSGGSCGQCRCKIKEGGGDILPTELPHLSRAEKKENIRLSCQVKVREDMKIEIPPAIFSIRKFNATVRSNENVATFIKELVLEMDPGERLEFQAGTYIQIDIPEYKVPFTSFDVAERFTAAWEKFNLWNLHAESDAPVFRAYSLASPPYEDTRLRFTIRIATPPPNVPGAPPGVGSSYVFSLKPGDRVTFSGPYGDFFAKDTDREMCFIGGGAGMAPMRSHIFHQLNTLHTKRKITFWYGARSRQEIFYEPEFRDLAEKNDNFTFNIALSDPQPEDHWDGMTGFIHQRLADRYLASHPDPQEVEYYICGPPLMLSAVLQTLDSFGVEPEMIAYDDFG
;
A
#
# COMPACT_ATOMS: atom_id res chain seq x y z
N MET A 1 6.32 -10.48 -67.63
CA MET A 1 4.85 -10.37 -67.69
C MET A 1 4.15 -11.31 -66.72
N ILE A 2 4.47 -12.61 -66.70
CA ILE A 2 3.86 -13.62 -65.80
C ILE A 2 4.07 -13.30 -64.31
N TYR A 3 5.29 -12.93 -63.90
CA TYR A 3 5.59 -12.57 -62.51
C TYR A 3 4.84 -11.31 -62.02
N GLY A 4 4.67 -10.31 -62.90
CA GLY A 4 3.91 -9.09 -62.58
C GLY A 4 2.43 -9.40 -62.36
N LEU A 5 1.84 -10.25 -63.21
CA LEU A 5 0.44 -10.67 -63.06
C LEU A 5 0.22 -11.45 -61.76
N SER A 6 1.15 -12.36 -61.42
CA SER A 6 1.09 -13.15 -60.18
C SER A 6 1.18 -12.29 -58.93
N ILE A 7 2.11 -11.31 -58.90
CA ILE A 7 2.24 -10.37 -57.78
C ILE A 7 0.97 -9.52 -57.66
N SER A 8 0.42 -9.00 -58.75
CA SER A 8 -0.82 -8.20 -58.72
C SER A 8 -2.01 -8.99 -58.18
N VAL A 9 -2.18 -10.24 -58.60
CA VAL A 9 -3.27 -11.11 -58.10
C VAL A 9 -3.08 -11.40 -56.61
N PHE A 10 -1.86 -11.73 -56.18
CA PHE A 10 -1.58 -12.05 -54.78
C PHE A 10 -1.81 -10.84 -53.86
N THR A 11 -1.34 -9.65 -54.26
CA THR A 11 -1.57 -8.40 -53.53
C THR A 11 -3.05 -8.01 -53.50
N ALA A 12 -3.80 -8.25 -54.59
CA ALA A 12 -5.24 -8.00 -54.61
C ALA A 12 -5.99 -8.92 -53.64
N VAL A 13 -5.65 -10.22 -53.61
CA VAL A 13 -6.26 -11.18 -52.69
C VAL A 13 -5.96 -10.82 -51.23
N ILE A 14 -4.70 -10.47 -50.90
CA ILE A 14 -4.34 -10.03 -49.54
C ILE A 14 -5.08 -8.75 -49.18
N SER A 15 -5.11 -7.75 -50.07
CA SER A 15 -5.81 -6.48 -49.82
C SER A 15 -7.30 -6.70 -49.58
N VAL A 16 -7.95 -7.58 -50.36
CA VAL A 16 -9.36 -7.94 -50.17
C VAL A 16 -9.56 -8.65 -48.83
N LEU A 17 -8.69 -9.59 -48.47
CA LEU A 17 -8.77 -10.29 -47.18
C LEU A 17 -8.61 -9.33 -46.00
N VAL A 18 -7.62 -8.44 -46.05
CA VAL A 18 -7.40 -7.39 -45.03
C VAL A 18 -8.60 -6.46 -44.94
N PHE A 19 -9.15 -6.02 -46.08
CA PHE A 19 -10.34 -5.17 -46.08
C PHE A 19 -11.56 -5.88 -45.48
N LEU A 20 -11.73 -7.17 -45.78
CA LEU A 20 -12.84 -7.98 -45.27
C LEU A 20 -12.70 -8.21 -43.76
N LEU A 21 -11.48 -8.43 -43.27
CA LEU A 21 -11.19 -8.49 -41.83
C LEU A 21 -11.47 -7.16 -41.13
N LEU A 22 -11.00 -6.03 -41.68
CA LEU A 22 -11.27 -4.69 -41.11
C LEU A 22 -12.75 -4.34 -41.14
N PHE A 23 -13.48 -4.75 -42.19
CA PHE A 23 -14.92 -4.54 -42.29
C PHE A 23 -15.71 -5.37 -41.27
N LEU A 24 -15.32 -6.65 -41.08
CA LEU A 24 -15.89 -7.50 -40.04
C LEU A 24 -15.62 -6.93 -38.66
N GLU A 25 -14.39 -6.52 -38.38
CA GLU A 25 -14.03 -5.88 -37.11
C GLU A 25 -14.87 -4.63 -36.86
N ALA A 26 -15.01 -3.75 -37.86
CA ALA A 26 -15.80 -2.52 -37.74
C ALA A 26 -17.31 -2.75 -37.52
N ARG A 27 -17.86 -3.88 -37.99
CA ARG A 27 -19.28 -4.23 -37.85
C ARG A 27 -19.59 -5.07 -36.61
N VAL A 28 -18.67 -5.93 -36.19
CA VAL A 28 -18.87 -6.91 -35.10
C VAL A 28 -18.44 -6.33 -33.75
N VAL A 29 -17.36 -5.55 -33.72
CA VAL A 29 -16.95 -4.83 -32.50
C VAL A 29 -17.91 -3.67 -32.34
N LYS A 30 -18.84 -3.76 -31.38
CA LYS A 30 -19.70 -2.64 -30.98
C LYS A 30 -18.80 -1.48 -30.53
N LYS A 31 -18.49 -0.54 -31.42
CA LYS A 31 -17.81 0.71 -31.09
C LYS A 31 -18.82 1.60 -30.38
N GLY A 32 -18.53 1.97 -29.15
CA GLY A 32 -19.39 2.80 -28.32
C GLY A 32 -18.97 2.72 -26.86
N ASP A 33 -19.31 3.76 -26.12
CA ASP A 33 -19.14 3.80 -24.67
C ASP A 33 -20.03 2.75 -24.01
N ARG A 34 -19.61 2.33 -22.82
CA ARG A 34 -20.31 1.37 -21.98
C ARG A 34 -20.84 2.08 -20.75
N THR A 35 -22.08 1.75 -20.41
CA THR A 35 -22.71 2.28 -19.21
C THR A 35 -22.45 1.34 -18.05
N ILE A 36 -21.96 1.89 -16.94
CA ILE A 36 -21.78 1.19 -15.68
C ILE A 36 -22.77 1.77 -14.69
N ILE A 37 -23.76 0.98 -14.27
CA ILE A 37 -24.74 1.39 -13.27
C ILE A 37 -24.21 1.00 -11.89
N ILE A 38 -24.22 1.93 -10.94
CA ILE A 38 -23.62 1.76 -9.62
C ILE A 38 -24.72 1.78 -8.56
N ASN A 39 -24.77 0.74 -7.71
CA ASN A 39 -25.73 0.62 -6.61
C ASN A 39 -27.21 0.74 -7.04
N ASP A 40 -27.54 0.24 -8.23
CA ASP A 40 -28.88 0.31 -8.86
C ASP A 40 -29.42 1.74 -9.04
N ASP A 41 -28.53 2.74 -8.98
CA ASP A 41 -28.85 4.15 -9.16
C ASP A 41 -28.45 4.57 -10.59
N THR A 42 -29.46 4.81 -11.44
CA THR A 42 -29.24 5.23 -12.83
C THR A 42 -28.71 6.66 -12.93
N GLU A 43 -28.90 7.52 -11.92
CA GLU A 43 -28.32 8.87 -11.94
C GLU A 43 -26.82 8.86 -11.67
N LYS A 44 -26.32 7.82 -10.99
CA LYS A 44 -24.88 7.59 -10.74
C LYS A 44 -24.22 6.70 -11.79
N SER A 45 -24.88 6.46 -12.92
CA SER A 45 -24.29 5.69 -14.00
C SER A 45 -23.12 6.45 -14.62
N ILE A 46 -22.04 5.73 -14.92
CA ILE A 46 -20.87 6.30 -15.60
C ILE A 46 -20.76 5.74 -17.02
N GLU A 47 -20.36 6.58 -17.95
CA GLU A 47 -20.06 6.20 -19.33
C GLU A 47 -18.55 6.10 -19.53
N THR A 48 -18.10 5.02 -20.14
CA THR A 48 -16.65 4.79 -20.30
C THR A 48 -16.31 4.06 -21.60
N PRO A 49 -15.13 4.31 -22.20
CA PRO A 49 -14.69 3.57 -23.37
C PRO A 49 -14.54 2.08 -23.09
N ALA A 50 -14.97 1.25 -24.04
CA ALA A 50 -14.78 -0.19 -23.93
C ALA A 50 -13.29 -0.58 -23.89
N GLY A 51 -12.94 -1.59 -23.09
CA GLY A 51 -11.63 -2.23 -23.07
C GLY A 51 -10.71 -1.79 -21.92
N ILE A 52 -11.02 -0.71 -21.21
CA ILE A 52 -10.30 -0.32 -20.00
C ILE A 52 -10.72 -1.19 -18.80
N THR A 53 -9.91 -1.18 -17.74
CA THR A 53 -10.24 -1.88 -16.49
C THR A 53 -11.35 -1.14 -15.75
N LEU A 54 -12.18 -1.88 -15.01
CA LEU A 54 -13.25 -1.30 -14.21
C LEU A 54 -12.72 -0.29 -13.18
N LEU A 55 -11.57 -0.58 -12.57
CA LEU A 55 -10.90 0.35 -11.64
C LEU A 55 -10.52 1.67 -12.34
N ALA A 56 -9.95 1.60 -13.55
CA ALA A 56 -9.58 2.81 -14.30
C ALA A 56 -10.82 3.59 -14.76
N ALA A 57 -11.91 2.90 -15.11
CA ALA A 57 -13.19 3.52 -15.45
C ALA A 57 -13.75 4.31 -14.26
N LEU A 58 -13.80 3.69 -13.07
CA LEU A 58 -14.31 4.32 -11.85
C LEU A 58 -13.44 5.51 -11.43
N SER A 59 -12.11 5.35 -11.47
CA SER A 59 -11.19 6.42 -11.08
C SER A 59 -11.26 7.65 -11.99
N ARG A 60 -11.67 7.51 -13.26
CA ARG A 60 -11.86 8.65 -14.19
C ARG A 60 -13.10 9.48 -13.86
N HIS A 61 -14.03 8.91 -13.10
CA HIS A 61 -15.27 9.53 -12.66
C HIS A 61 -15.26 9.80 -11.15
N ASP A 62 -14.07 10.01 -10.59
CA ASP A 62 -13.85 10.33 -9.16
C ASP A 62 -14.38 9.28 -8.16
N ILE A 63 -14.47 8.02 -8.59
CA ILE A 63 -14.82 6.89 -7.73
C ILE A 63 -13.55 6.06 -7.49
N PHE A 64 -12.97 6.19 -6.30
CA PHE A 64 -11.68 5.60 -6.00
C PHE A 64 -11.80 4.34 -5.15
N LEU A 65 -11.73 3.17 -5.79
CA LEU A 65 -11.68 1.90 -5.04
C LEU A 65 -10.28 1.64 -4.45
N PRO A 66 -10.20 1.04 -3.24
CA PRO A 66 -8.93 0.70 -2.60
C PRO A 66 -8.06 -0.18 -3.50
N SER A 67 -6.78 0.16 -3.67
CA SER A 67 -5.86 -0.60 -4.52
C SER A 67 -4.40 -0.34 -4.13
N ALA A 68 -3.83 -1.17 -3.25
CA ALA A 68 -2.45 -0.99 -2.80
C ALA A 68 -1.42 -1.20 -3.93
N CYS A 69 -1.68 -2.13 -4.85
CA CYS A 69 -0.75 -2.53 -5.92
C CYS A 69 -0.78 -1.66 -7.19
N GLY A 70 -1.56 -0.57 -7.24
CA GLY A 70 -1.61 0.31 -8.42
C GLY A 70 -2.12 -0.38 -9.69
N SER A 71 -3.12 -1.27 -9.57
CA SER A 71 -3.70 -2.09 -10.65
C SER A 71 -2.89 -3.33 -11.09
N GLY A 72 -1.85 -3.72 -10.37
CA GLY A 72 -1.07 -4.93 -10.66
C GLY A 72 -1.79 -6.27 -10.43
N GLY A 73 -2.95 -6.26 -9.75
CA GLY A 73 -3.74 -7.47 -9.48
C GLY A 73 -3.22 -8.37 -8.36
N SER A 74 -2.25 -7.90 -7.55
CA SER A 74 -1.58 -8.70 -6.52
C SER A 74 -2.09 -8.47 -5.09
N CYS A 75 -2.72 -7.33 -4.80
CA CYS A 75 -3.14 -6.99 -3.44
C CYS A 75 -4.56 -7.44 -3.06
N GLY A 76 -5.40 -7.78 -4.04
CA GLY A 76 -6.80 -8.18 -3.81
C GLY A 76 -7.74 -7.07 -3.29
N GLN A 77 -7.29 -5.84 -3.03
CA GLN A 77 -8.07 -4.82 -2.33
C GLN A 77 -9.21 -4.17 -3.15
N CYS A 78 -9.11 -4.18 -4.48
CA CYS A 78 -10.03 -3.46 -5.37
C CYS A 78 -11.37 -4.19 -5.60
N ARG A 79 -11.95 -4.72 -4.53
CA ARG A 79 -13.16 -5.54 -4.53
C ARG A 79 -14.38 -4.71 -4.91
N CYS A 80 -15.20 -5.27 -5.80
CA CYS A 80 -16.52 -4.77 -6.13
C CYS A 80 -17.43 -5.95 -6.44
N LYS A 81 -18.72 -5.80 -6.19
CA LYS A 81 -19.70 -6.82 -6.55
C LYS A 81 -20.22 -6.55 -7.95
N ILE A 82 -20.18 -7.55 -8.83
CA ILE A 82 -20.74 -7.43 -10.18
C ILE A 82 -22.10 -8.13 -10.21
N LYS A 83 -23.17 -7.37 -10.46
CA LYS A 83 -24.54 -7.89 -10.58
C LYS A 83 -24.82 -8.40 -12.00
N GLU A 84 -24.38 -7.65 -13.00
CA GLU A 84 -24.58 -7.96 -14.42
C GLU A 84 -23.34 -7.55 -15.22
N GLY A 85 -22.98 -8.34 -16.24
CA GLY A 85 -21.79 -8.13 -17.07
C GLY A 85 -20.48 -8.63 -16.43
N GLY A 86 -19.33 -8.21 -16.96
CA GLY A 86 -18.00 -8.45 -16.38
C GLY A 86 -17.36 -9.82 -16.67
N GLY A 87 -18.09 -10.75 -17.30
CA GLY A 87 -17.60 -12.07 -17.69
C GLY A 87 -17.24 -13.00 -16.52
N ASP A 88 -16.52 -14.08 -16.80
CA ASP A 88 -16.11 -15.08 -15.80
C ASP A 88 -14.94 -14.61 -14.92
N ILE A 89 -14.84 -15.19 -13.72
CA ILE A 89 -13.73 -14.95 -12.79
C ILE A 89 -12.40 -15.33 -13.44
N LEU A 90 -11.46 -14.39 -13.47
CA LEU A 90 -10.16 -14.59 -14.10
C LEU A 90 -9.22 -15.38 -13.16
N PRO A 91 -8.26 -16.15 -13.71
CA PRO A 91 -7.26 -16.86 -12.90
C PRO A 91 -6.46 -15.96 -11.96
N THR A 92 -6.24 -14.70 -12.34
CA THR A 92 -5.55 -13.69 -11.51
C THR A 92 -6.36 -13.28 -10.29
N GLU A 93 -7.69 -13.46 -10.31
CA GLU A 93 -8.57 -13.13 -9.19
C GLU A 93 -8.71 -14.29 -8.19
N LEU A 94 -8.56 -15.54 -8.66
CA LEU A 94 -8.83 -16.74 -7.86
C LEU A 94 -8.07 -16.84 -6.52
N PRO A 95 -6.78 -16.44 -6.42
CA PRO A 95 -6.02 -16.50 -5.17
C PRO A 95 -6.53 -15.53 -4.10
N HIS A 96 -7.21 -14.44 -4.50
CA HIS A 96 -7.62 -13.36 -3.62
C HIS A 96 -9.08 -13.43 -3.16
N LEU A 97 -9.84 -14.38 -3.72
CA LEU A 97 -11.28 -14.51 -3.51
C LEU A 97 -11.61 -15.81 -2.76
N SER A 98 -12.30 -15.67 -1.64
CA SER A 98 -12.89 -16.75 -0.87
C SER A 98 -14.04 -17.43 -1.62
N ARG A 99 -14.50 -18.59 -1.12
CA ARG A 99 -15.64 -19.31 -1.69
C ARG A 99 -16.95 -18.51 -1.58
N ALA A 100 -17.13 -17.77 -0.48
CA ALA A 100 -18.30 -16.93 -0.28
C ALA A 100 -18.31 -15.75 -1.27
N GLU A 101 -17.18 -15.05 -1.39
CA GLU A 101 -17.00 -13.95 -2.35
C GLU A 101 -17.26 -14.39 -3.80
N LYS A 102 -16.77 -15.57 -4.19
CA LYS A 102 -17.02 -16.14 -5.53
C LYS A 102 -18.52 -16.38 -5.77
N LYS A 103 -19.25 -16.84 -4.75
CA LYS A 103 -20.70 -17.09 -4.84
C LYS A 103 -21.50 -15.78 -4.97
N GLU A 104 -21.02 -14.70 -4.35
CA GLU A 104 -21.63 -13.38 -4.44
C GLU A 104 -21.16 -12.56 -5.65
N ASN A 105 -20.34 -13.15 -6.52
CA ASN A 105 -19.73 -12.49 -7.68
C ASN A 105 -18.94 -11.23 -7.30
N ILE A 106 -18.18 -11.30 -6.20
CA ILE A 106 -17.16 -10.31 -5.86
C ILE A 106 -15.98 -10.49 -6.81
N ARG A 107 -15.51 -9.37 -7.37
CA ARG A 107 -14.49 -9.31 -8.42
C ARG A 107 -13.45 -8.25 -8.12
N LEU A 108 -12.27 -8.41 -8.71
CA LEU A 108 -11.20 -7.41 -8.62
C LEU A 108 -11.35 -6.42 -9.77
N SER A 109 -11.83 -5.22 -9.48
CA SER A 109 -12.08 -4.17 -10.48
C SER A 109 -10.85 -3.81 -11.33
N CYS A 110 -9.62 -4.00 -10.81
CA CYS A 110 -8.41 -3.76 -11.59
C CYS A 110 -8.15 -4.81 -12.69
N GLN A 111 -8.73 -6.01 -12.58
CA GLN A 111 -8.54 -7.11 -13.53
C GLN A 111 -9.71 -7.21 -14.52
N VAL A 112 -10.92 -6.85 -14.09
CA VAL A 112 -12.11 -6.89 -14.94
C VAL A 112 -12.06 -5.79 -16.00
N LYS A 113 -12.20 -6.17 -17.28
CA LYS A 113 -12.29 -5.22 -18.40
C LYS A 113 -13.74 -4.90 -18.74
N VAL A 114 -14.05 -3.63 -18.93
CA VAL A 114 -15.39 -3.16 -19.31
C VAL A 114 -15.59 -3.42 -20.81
N ARG A 115 -16.27 -4.52 -21.16
CA ARG A 115 -16.53 -4.91 -22.57
C ARG A 115 -17.96 -4.66 -23.01
N GLU A 116 -18.87 -4.74 -22.05
CA GLU A 116 -20.32 -4.59 -22.18
C GLU A 116 -20.84 -3.70 -21.04
N ASP A 117 -22.09 -3.28 -21.14
CA ASP A 117 -22.74 -2.55 -20.06
C ASP A 117 -22.84 -3.45 -18.83
N MET A 118 -22.61 -2.87 -17.65
CA MET A 118 -22.50 -3.65 -16.42
C MET A 118 -23.16 -2.95 -15.25
N LYS A 119 -23.60 -3.77 -14.28
CA LYS A 119 -24.13 -3.29 -13.01
C LYS A 119 -23.21 -3.71 -11.90
N ILE A 120 -22.79 -2.77 -11.07
CA ILE A 120 -21.90 -3.01 -9.95
C ILE A 120 -22.51 -2.52 -8.65
N GLU A 121 -22.06 -3.10 -7.55
CA GLU A 121 -22.36 -2.64 -6.20
C GLU A 121 -21.05 -2.40 -5.46
N ILE A 122 -20.92 -1.21 -4.89
CA ILE A 122 -19.75 -0.75 -4.13
C ILE A 122 -20.19 -0.14 -2.79
N PRO A 123 -19.37 -0.27 -1.72
CA PRO A 123 -19.71 0.27 -0.42
C PRO A 123 -19.94 1.79 -0.46
N PRO A 124 -20.96 2.34 0.22
CA PRO A 124 -21.21 3.78 0.25
C PRO A 124 -20.02 4.62 0.74
N ALA A 125 -19.18 4.06 1.61
CA ALA A 125 -17.98 4.73 2.13
C ALA A 125 -16.99 5.14 1.03
N ILE A 126 -16.99 4.46 -0.13
CA ILE A 126 -16.12 4.77 -1.26
C ILE A 126 -16.41 6.17 -1.83
N PHE A 127 -17.66 6.62 -1.79
CA PHE A 127 -18.04 7.94 -2.31
C PHE A 127 -17.56 9.10 -1.43
N SER A 128 -17.05 8.83 -0.23
CA SER A 128 -16.45 9.85 0.64
C SER A 128 -14.96 10.10 0.35
N ILE A 129 -14.35 9.24 -0.48
CA ILE A 129 -12.92 9.32 -0.83
C ILE A 129 -12.72 10.44 -1.85
N ARG A 130 -11.76 11.31 -1.59
CA ARG A 130 -11.49 12.50 -2.41
C ARG A 130 -10.02 12.60 -2.75
N LYS A 131 -9.71 13.40 -3.78
CA LYS A 131 -8.34 13.82 -4.08
C LYS A 131 -7.99 15.08 -3.31
N PHE A 132 -6.74 15.13 -2.86
CA PHE A 132 -6.15 16.24 -2.14
C PHE A 132 -4.83 16.61 -2.79
N ASN A 133 -4.44 17.87 -2.62
CA ASN A 133 -3.11 18.33 -2.95
C ASN A 133 -2.40 18.78 -1.68
N ALA A 134 -1.10 18.52 -1.63
CA ALA A 134 -0.24 18.90 -0.53
C ALA A 134 1.13 19.35 -1.04
N THR A 135 1.86 20.05 -0.17
CA THR A 135 3.24 20.45 -0.41
C THR A 135 4.17 19.62 0.46
N VAL A 136 5.28 19.16 -0.10
CA VAL A 136 6.34 18.51 0.66
C VAL A 136 6.95 19.53 1.61
N ARG A 137 6.81 19.28 2.91
CA ARG A 137 7.42 20.10 3.97
C ARG A 137 8.85 19.63 4.25
N SER A 138 9.04 18.32 4.38
CA SER A 138 10.34 17.68 4.59
C SER A 138 10.31 16.24 4.07
N ASN A 139 11.49 15.70 3.78
CA ASN A 139 11.66 14.35 3.24
C ASN A 139 13.01 13.75 3.69
N GLU A 140 13.22 13.67 5.00
CA GLU A 140 14.52 13.36 5.60
C GLU A 140 14.71 11.87 5.86
N ASN A 141 15.96 11.39 5.85
CA ASN A 141 16.24 9.99 6.21
C ASN A 141 16.11 9.77 7.73
N VAL A 142 15.18 8.89 8.10
CA VAL A 142 15.04 8.40 9.48
C VAL A 142 15.75 7.08 9.72
N ALA A 143 15.98 6.31 8.64
CA ALA A 143 16.81 5.11 8.63
C ALA A 143 17.59 5.03 7.30
N THR A 144 18.46 4.03 7.14
CA THR A 144 19.30 3.89 5.95
C THR A 144 18.49 3.86 4.66
N PHE A 145 17.38 3.14 4.68
CA PHE A 145 16.50 2.94 3.53
C PHE A 145 15.10 3.51 3.74
N ILE A 146 14.88 4.36 4.74
CA ILE A 146 13.55 4.92 5.07
C ILE A 146 13.65 6.43 5.21
N LYS A 147 12.76 7.14 4.52
CA LYS A 147 12.55 8.59 4.69
C LYS A 147 11.24 8.86 5.43
N GLU A 148 11.24 9.89 6.26
CA GLU A 148 10.01 10.53 6.75
C GLU A 148 9.59 11.59 5.74
N LEU A 149 8.55 11.29 4.97
CA LEU A 149 7.89 12.27 4.13
C LEU A 149 6.85 13.00 4.99
N VAL A 150 6.95 14.32 5.07
CA VAL A 150 5.96 15.18 5.71
C VAL A 150 5.30 16.04 4.66
N LEU A 151 3.98 15.87 4.50
CA LEU A 151 3.15 16.66 3.60
C LEU A 151 2.32 17.65 4.40
N GLU A 152 2.31 18.91 3.98
CA GLU A 152 1.41 19.94 4.47
C GLU A 152 0.24 20.08 3.50
N MET A 153 -0.99 19.88 3.97
CA MET A 153 -2.18 20.03 3.15
C MET A 153 -2.39 21.48 2.70
N ASP A 154 -3.09 21.66 1.58
CA ASP A 154 -3.45 23.00 1.10
C ASP A 154 -4.32 23.77 2.12
N PRO A 155 -4.22 25.11 2.17
CA PRO A 155 -5.00 25.90 3.12
C PRO A 155 -6.50 25.63 3.01
N GLY A 156 -7.12 25.25 4.14
CA GLY A 156 -8.55 24.94 4.22
C GLY A 156 -8.92 23.48 3.95
N GLU A 157 -7.98 22.67 3.46
CA GLU A 157 -8.13 21.23 3.34
C GLU A 157 -7.68 20.53 4.61
N ARG A 158 -8.40 19.47 4.98
CA ARG A 158 -8.04 18.57 6.08
C ARG A 158 -8.45 17.15 5.73
N LEU A 159 -7.64 16.19 6.16
CA LEU A 159 -7.95 14.78 5.99
C LEU A 159 -8.60 14.27 7.28
N GLU A 160 -9.88 13.93 7.22
CA GLU A 160 -10.57 13.25 8.32
C GLU A 160 -10.37 11.74 8.15
N PHE A 161 -9.66 11.10 9.10
CA PHE A 161 -9.30 9.67 9.02
C PHE A 161 -9.24 8.99 10.39
N GLN A 162 -9.14 7.65 10.39
CA GLN A 162 -8.93 6.85 11.60
C GLN A 162 -7.48 6.35 11.67
N ALA A 163 -6.94 6.17 12.87
CA ALA A 163 -5.59 5.64 13.02
C ALA A 163 -5.47 4.27 12.35
N GLY A 164 -4.43 4.09 11.54
CA GLY A 164 -4.24 2.91 10.67
C GLY A 164 -4.70 3.09 9.21
N THR A 165 -5.27 4.25 8.87
CA THR A 165 -5.55 4.63 7.48
C THR A 165 -4.27 4.77 6.63
N TYR A 166 -4.39 4.46 5.35
CA TYR A 166 -3.43 4.82 4.31
C TYR A 166 -4.04 5.75 3.25
N ILE A 167 -3.18 6.42 2.48
CA ILE A 167 -3.56 7.19 1.28
C ILE A 167 -2.90 6.58 0.04
N GLN A 168 -3.37 6.95 -1.14
CA GLN A 168 -2.71 6.63 -2.40
C GLN A 168 -2.10 7.89 -3.00
N ILE A 169 -0.76 7.93 -3.10
CA ILE A 169 -0.05 9.02 -3.76
C ILE A 169 -0.05 8.78 -5.28
N ASP A 170 -0.46 9.80 -6.03
CA ASP A 170 -0.37 9.84 -7.49
C ASP A 170 1.09 10.10 -7.89
N ILE A 171 1.62 9.24 -8.75
CA ILE A 171 3.00 9.25 -9.24
C ILE A 171 2.94 9.59 -10.73
N PRO A 172 3.42 10.77 -11.15
CA PRO A 172 3.45 11.17 -12.55
C PRO A 172 4.53 10.40 -13.33
N GLU A 173 4.62 10.67 -14.63
CA GLU A 173 5.77 10.26 -15.42
C GLU A 173 7.03 10.97 -14.94
N TYR A 174 8.12 10.23 -14.76
CA TYR A 174 9.39 10.79 -14.32
C TYR A 174 10.55 9.89 -14.77
N LYS A 175 11.76 10.47 -14.80
CA LYS A 175 13.04 9.73 -14.90
C LYS A 175 14.04 10.41 -13.98
N VAL A 176 14.53 9.69 -12.97
CA VAL A 176 15.47 10.23 -11.98
C VAL A 176 16.59 9.22 -11.66
N PRO A 177 17.85 9.65 -11.64
CA PRO A 177 18.94 8.85 -11.11
C PRO A 177 18.89 8.84 -9.57
N PHE A 178 19.37 7.77 -8.93
CA PHE A 178 19.44 7.70 -7.47
C PHE A 178 20.42 8.75 -6.89
N THR A 179 21.36 9.25 -7.69
CA THR A 179 22.26 10.35 -7.32
C THR A 179 21.55 11.67 -7.04
N SER A 180 20.28 11.83 -7.43
CA SER A 180 19.49 13.03 -7.10
C SER A 180 18.84 12.96 -5.71
N PHE A 181 18.90 11.81 -5.03
CA PHE A 181 18.26 11.64 -3.73
C PHE A 181 19.09 12.26 -2.61
N ASP A 182 18.44 13.00 -1.70
CA ASP A 182 19.14 13.61 -0.55
C ASP A 182 19.28 12.58 0.55
N VAL A 183 20.36 11.80 0.55
CA VAL A 183 20.63 10.82 1.61
C VAL A 183 21.51 11.45 2.69
N ALA A 184 21.06 11.39 3.95
CA ALA A 184 21.84 11.92 5.06
C ALA A 184 23.23 11.23 5.15
N GLU A 185 24.27 12.01 5.48
CA GLU A 185 25.67 11.59 5.47
C GLU A 185 25.91 10.27 6.24
N ARG A 186 25.27 10.10 7.40
CA ARG A 186 25.39 8.87 8.21
C ARG A 186 24.93 7.59 7.50
N PHE A 187 24.18 7.69 6.40
CA PHE A 187 23.67 6.54 5.66
C PHE A 187 24.35 6.33 4.30
N THR A 188 25.20 7.25 3.85
CA THR A 188 25.82 7.19 2.50
C THR A 188 26.73 5.97 2.34
N ALA A 189 27.48 5.61 3.38
CA ALA A 189 28.37 4.43 3.37
C ALA A 189 27.61 3.13 3.05
N ALA A 190 26.39 2.98 3.55
CA ALA A 190 25.55 1.83 3.22
C ALA A 190 25.07 1.88 1.76
N TRP A 191 24.70 3.05 1.25
CA TRP A 191 24.30 3.24 -0.14
C TRP A 191 25.43 2.93 -1.13
N GLU A 192 26.66 3.34 -0.80
CA GLU A 192 27.87 3.00 -1.56
C GLU A 192 28.16 1.49 -1.53
N LYS A 193 28.10 0.87 -0.35
CA LYS A 193 28.31 -0.58 -0.18
C LYS A 193 27.39 -1.42 -1.06
N PHE A 194 26.14 -0.99 -1.24
CA PHE A 194 25.16 -1.66 -2.09
C PHE A 194 25.09 -1.11 -3.53
N ASN A 195 26.01 -0.21 -3.90
CA ASN A 195 26.09 0.37 -5.24
C ASN A 195 24.80 1.06 -5.71
N LEU A 196 24.04 1.64 -4.78
CA LEU A 196 22.70 2.17 -5.05
C LEU A 196 22.71 3.43 -5.93
N TRP A 197 23.80 4.19 -5.90
CA TRP A 197 23.96 5.41 -6.69
C TRP A 197 23.94 5.19 -8.20
N ASN A 198 24.24 3.97 -8.66
CA ASN A 198 24.22 3.62 -10.08
C ASN A 198 22.81 3.32 -10.62
N LEU A 199 21.81 3.25 -9.73
CA LEU A 199 20.44 2.95 -10.11
C LEU A 199 19.72 4.17 -10.69
N HIS A 200 18.80 3.90 -11.60
CA HIS A 200 17.91 4.88 -12.22
C HIS A 200 16.48 4.35 -12.11
N ALA A 201 15.55 5.23 -11.77
CA ALA A 201 14.14 4.90 -11.72
C ALA A 201 13.35 5.76 -12.71
N GLU A 202 12.34 5.16 -13.28
CA GLU A 202 11.42 5.82 -14.21
C GLU A 202 10.01 5.29 -14.06
N SER A 203 9.05 6.13 -14.44
CA SER A 203 7.67 5.75 -14.68
C SER A 203 7.29 6.26 -16.06
N ASP A 204 6.99 5.35 -16.99
CA ASP A 204 6.56 5.70 -18.36
C ASP A 204 5.05 6.01 -18.45
N ALA A 205 4.31 5.85 -17.35
CA ALA A 205 2.91 6.21 -17.25
C ALA A 205 2.57 6.65 -15.82
N PRO A 206 1.50 7.46 -15.62
CA PRO A 206 1.00 7.77 -14.30
C PRO A 206 0.53 6.51 -13.57
N VAL A 207 0.96 6.34 -12.33
CA VAL A 207 0.54 5.26 -11.44
C VAL A 207 0.21 5.82 -10.06
N PHE A 208 -0.31 5.01 -9.15
CA PHE A 208 -0.48 5.39 -7.75
C PHE A 208 0.01 4.27 -6.82
N ARG A 209 0.41 4.62 -5.60
CA ARG A 209 0.85 3.66 -4.57
C ARG A 209 0.33 4.03 -3.20
N ALA A 210 -0.02 3.00 -2.43
CA ALA A 210 -0.51 3.16 -1.06
C ALA A 210 0.65 3.43 -0.07
N TYR A 211 0.42 4.36 0.86
CA TYR A 211 1.33 4.66 1.97
C TYR A 211 0.53 4.92 3.25
N SER A 212 0.80 4.14 4.30
CA SER A 212 0.14 4.25 5.60
C SER A 212 0.57 5.51 6.34
N LEU A 213 -0.39 6.17 6.99
CA LEU A 213 -0.15 7.38 7.75
C LEU A 213 0.62 7.05 9.04
N ALA A 214 1.70 7.80 9.29
CA ALA A 214 2.39 7.85 10.58
C ALA A 214 1.80 8.91 11.52
N SER A 215 1.03 9.85 10.95
CA SER A 215 0.29 10.86 11.72
C SER A 215 -0.89 10.23 12.45
N PRO A 216 -1.11 10.54 13.74
CA PRO A 216 -2.39 10.25 14.39
C PRO A 216 -3.49 11.18 13.84
N PRO A 217 -4.79 10.81 13.96
CA PRO A 217 -5.91 11.58 13.40
C PRO A 217 -6.00 13.07 13.79
N TYR A 218 -5.43 13.46 14.94
CA TYR A 218 -5.42 14.86 15.36
C TYR A 218 -4.39 15.72 14.60
N GLU A 219 -3.49 15.13 13.81
CA GLU A 219 -2.60 15.80 12.86
C GLU A 219 -3.21 15.76 11.44
N ASP A 220 -4.41 16.33 11.28
CA ASP A 220 -5.25 16.24 10.07
C ASP A 220 -4.82 17.13 8.89
N THR A 221 -3.83 18.00 9.10
CA THR A 221 -3.26 18.93 8.11
C THR A 221 -1.79 18.65 7.81
N ARG A 222 -1.12 17.86 8.66
CA ARG A 222 0.29 17.46 8.54
C ARG A 222 0.40 15.96 8.49
N LEU A 223 0.52 15.43 7.28
CA LEU A 223 0.53 14.00 7.03
C LEU A 223 1.98 13.50 6.97
N ARG A 224 2.33 12.59 7.88
CA ARG A 224 3.64 11.96 7.98
C ARG A 224 3.57 10.55 7.42
N PHE A 225 4.64 10.12 6.76
CA PHE A 225 4.80 8.77 6.23
C PHE A 225 6.22 8.29 6.46
N THR A 226 6.41 7.00 6.71
CA THR A 226 7.74 6.39 6.74
C THR A 226 7.88 5.47 5.55
N ILE A 227 8.59 5.92 4.51
CA ILE A 227 8.59 5.28 3.20
C ILE A 227 9.94 4.61 2.98
N ARG A 228 9.91 3.30 2.69
CA ARG A 228 11.11 2.51 2.37
C ARG A 228 11.42 2.58 0.89
N ILE A 229 12.69 2.80 0.53
CA ILE A 229 13.14 2.65 -0.86
C ILE A 229 13.10 1.16 -1.27
N ALA A 230 12.33 0.85 -2.31
CA ALA A 230 12.30 -0.47 -2.92
C ALA A 230 13.41 -0.58 -3.96
N THR A 231 14.59 -1.00 -3.51
CA THR A 231 15.71 -1.33 -4.38
C THR A 231 15.46 -2.66 -5.10
N PRO A 232 16.14 -2.92 -6.24
CA PRO A 232 16.05 -4.21 -6.92
C PRO A 232 16.29 -5.38 -5.97
N PRO A 233 15.44 -6.43 -5.98
CA PRO A 233 15.64 -7.59 -5.14
C PRO A 233 17.01 -8.25 -5.41
N PRO A 234 17.80 -8.60 -4.38
CA PRO A 234 19.11 -9.23 -4.58
C PRO A 234 19.06 -10.52 -5.42
N ASN A 235 17.93 -11.22 -5.36
CA ASN A 235 17.72 -12.50 -6.04
C ASN A 235 17.14 -12.36 -7.47
N VAL A 236 16.92 -11.12 -7.96
CA VAL A 236 16.37 -10.86 -9.29
C VAL A 236 17.26 -9.86 -10.04
N PRO A 237 18.36 -10.34 -10.67
CA PRO A 237 19.29 -9.47 -11.40
C PRO A 237 18.58 -8.70 -12.52
N GLY A 238 18.86 -7.39 -12.61
CA GLY A 238 18.30 -6.52 -13.65
C GLY A 238 16.85 -6.08 -13.41
N ALA A 239 16.22 -6.45 -12.28
CA ALA A 239 14.94 -5.88 -11.91
C ALA A 239 15.03 -4.36 -11.77
N PRO A 240 14.03 -3.59 -12.25
CA PRO A 240 14.03 -2.14 -12.09
C PRO A 240 13.79 -1.76 -10.61
N PRO A 241 14.25 -0.57 -10.17
CA PRO A 241 13.86 -0.03 -8.87
C PRO A 241 12.35 0.23 -8.78
N GLY A 242 11.83 0.28 -7.55
CA GLY A 242 10.41 0.49 -7.29
C GLY A 242 9.95 1.91 -7.60
N VAL A 243 9.04 2.01 -8.58
CA VAL A 243 8.48 3.27 -9.11
C VAL A 243 8.02 4.25 -8.01
N GLY A 244 7.09 3.83 -7.14
CA GLY A 244 6.54 4.76 -6.15
C GLY A 244 7.54 5.23 -5.12
N SER A 245 8.35 4.32 -4.58
CA SER A 245 9.33 4.68 -3.57
C SER A 245 10.44 5.56 -4.13
N SER A 246 10.84 5.36 -5.39
CA SER A 246 11.84 6.20 -6.04
C SER A 246 11.31 7.60 -6.34
N TYR A 247 10.06 7.73 -6.78
CA TYR A 247 9.40 9.04 -6.89
C TYR A 247 9.42 9.78 -5.55
N VAL A 248 8.97 9.13 -4.48
CA VAL A 248 8.94 9.76 -3.14
C VAL A 248 10.35 10.13 -2.67
N PHE A 249 11.36 9.29 -2.88
CA PHE A 249 12.74 9.60 -2.50
C PHE A 249 13.34 10.78 -3.29
N SER A 250 12.81 11.06 -4.49
CA SER A 250 13.23 12.20 -5.31
C SER A 250 12.64 13.53 -4.86
N LEU A 251 11.53 13.52 -4.11
CA LEU A 251 10.82 14.72 -3.68
C LEU A 251 11.67 15.60 -2.75
N LYS A 252 11.58 16.90 -2.95
CA LYS A 252 12.24 17.96 -2.18
C LYS A 252 11.22 18.86 -1.48
N PRO A 253 11.60 19.56 -0.40
CA PRO A 253 10.75 20.60 0.19
C PRO A 253 10.26 21.60 -0.86
N GLY A 254 8.94 21.84 -0.89
CA GLY A 254 8.27 22.70 -1.87
C GLY A 254 7.63 21.96 -3.04
N ASP A 255 7.96 20.69 -3.27
CA ASP A 255 7.32 19.90 -4.33
C ASP A 255 5.84 19.66 -4.06
N ARG A 256 5.05 19.52 -5.13
CA ARG A 256 3.61 19.27 -5.06
C ARG A 256 3.31 17.78 -5.18
N VAL A 257 2.45 17.29 -4.29
CA VAL A 257 2.02 15.90 -4.25
C VAL A 257 0.49 15.85 -4.28
N THR A 258 -0.05 15.07 -5.21
CA THR A 258 -1.48 14.76 -5.27
C THR A 258 -1.70 13.36 -4.71
N PHE A 259 -2.76 13.18 -3.93
CA PHE A 259 -3.12 11.88 -3.39
C PHE A 259 -4.63 11.73 -3.26
N SER A 260 -5.10 10.49 -3.09
CA SER A 260 -6.48 10.19 -2.74
C SER A 260 -6.56 9.43 -1.41
N GLY A 261 -7.69 9.55 -0.72
CA GLY A 261 -7.95 8.87 0.54
C GLY A 261 -9.12 9.49 1.30
N PRO A 262 -9.37 9.05 2.54
CA PRO A 262 -8.67 7.99 3.27
C PRO A 262 -9.06 6.57 2.82
N TYR A 263 -8.14 5.61 2.94
CA TYR A 263 -8.39 4.18 2.74
C TYR A 263 -7.99 3.35 3.97
N GLY A 264 -8.40 2.09 4.01
CA GLY A 264 -7.92 1.10 4.97
C GLY A 264 -9.01 0.51 5.84
N ASP A 265 -8.66 -0.61 6.46
CA ASP A 265 -9.46 -1.42 7.38
C ASP A 265 -8.63 -1.88 8.59
N PHE A 266 -7.36 -1.49 8.67
CA PHE A 266 -6.47 -1.75 9.78
C PHE A 266 -6.75 -0.79 10.94
N PHE A 267 -7.92 -0.94 11.58
CA PHE A 267 -8.34 -0.10 12.69
C PHE A 267 -8.21 -0.82 14.03
N ALA A 268 -7.97 -0.05 15.10
CA ALA A 268 -8.06 -0.57 16.45
C ALA A 268 -9.50 -0.97 16.75
N LYS A 269 -9.70 -2.17 17.32
CA LYS A 269 -11.03 -2.64 17.71
C LYS A 269 -11.50 -1.87 18.95
N ASP A 270 -12.79 -1.57 18.97
CA ASP A 270 -13.46 -0.91 20.08
C ASP A 270 -13.80 -1.92 21.18
N THR A 271 -12.80 -2.27 21.99
CA THR A 271 -12.88 -3.20 23.11
C THR A 271 -11.99 -2.73 24.27
N ASP A 272 -12.09 -3.39 25.42
CA ASP A 272 -11.22 -3.17 26.59
C ASP A 272 -10.02 -4.15 26.67
N ARG A 273 -9.77 -4.94 25.62
CA ARG A 273 -8.71 -5.96 25.62
C ARG A 273 -7.32 -5.35 25.61
N GLU A 274 -6.31 -6.07 26.12
CA GLU A 274 -4.91 -5.66 25.97
C GLU A 274 -4.52 -5.54 24.48
N MET A 275 -3.66 -4.57 24.16
CA MET A 275 -3.18 -4.32 22.79
C MET A 275 -1.68 -4.63 22.68
N CYS A 276 -1.30 -5.45 21.70
CA CYS A 276 0.09 -5.75 21.38
C CYS A 276 0.41 -5.33 19.94
N PHE A 277 1.12 -4.21 19.81
CA PHE A 277 1.61 -3.70 18.54
C PHE A 277 2.97 -4.32 18.20
N ILE A 278 3.16 -4.75 16.95
CA ILE A 278 4.37 -5.42 16.49
C ILE A 278 4.78 -4.81 15.14
N GLY A 279 5.91 -4.11 15.15
CA GLY A 279 6.38 -3.30 14.03
C GLY A 279 7.76 -3.69 13.50
N GLY A 280 8.01 -3.44 12.23
CA GLY A 280 9.35 -3.52 11.66
C GLY A 280 9.53 -2.63 10.43
N GLY A 281 10.68 -1.97 10.30
CA GLY A 281 11.00 -1.09 9.19
C GLY A 281 9.93 0.01 8.98
N ALA A 282 9.45 0.17 7.75
CA ALA A 282 8.41 1.15 7.42
C ALA A 282 7.04 0.86 8.07
N GLY A 283 6.86 -0.34 8.64
CA GLY A 283 5.66 -0.65 9.44
C GLY A 283 5.54 0.18 10.72
N MET A 284 6.57 0.97 11.07
CA MET A 284 6.49 1.98 12.12
C MET A 284 5.35 2.99 11.91
N ALA A 285 5.03 3.36 10.66
CA ALA A 285 4.01 4.36 10.36
C ALA A 285 2.64 4.06 11.00
N PRO A 286 1.94 2.98 10.62
CA PRO A 286 0.62 2.71 11.18
C PRO A 286 0.69 2.46 12.69
N MET A 287 1.78 1.86 13.20
CA MET A 287 1.98 1.64 14.64
C MET A 287 2.02 2.97 15.40
N ARG A 288 2.78 3.96 14.89
CA ARG A 288 2.84 5.31 15.48
C ARG A 288 1.47 5.96 15.47
N SER A 289 0.74 5.91 14.35
CA SER A 289 -0.60 6.48 14.24
C SER A 289 -1.56 5.90 15.30
N HIS A 290 -1.61 4.57 15.42
CA HIS A 290 -2.43 3.90 16.43
C HIS A 290 -2.04 4.27 17.86
N ILE A 291 -0.78 4.06 18.23
CA ILE A 291 -0.33 4.21 19.62
C ILE A 291 -0.54 5.64 20.11
N PHE A 292 -0.18 6.64 19.28
CA PHE A 292 -0.39 8.04 19.62
C PHE A 292 -1.87 8.39 19.72
N HIS A 293 -2.72 7.87 18.82
CA HIS A 293 -4.15 8.11 18.92
C HIS A 293 -4.77 7.50 20.19
N GLN A 294 -4.43 6.24 20.50
CA GLN A 294 -4.90 5.54 21.69
C GLN A 294 -4.53 6.29 22.99
N LEU A 295 -3.28 6.76 23.09
CA LEU A 295 -2.75 7.37 24.32
C LEU A 295 -3.06 8.88 24.42
N ASN A 296 -2.88 9.64 23.34
CA ASN A 296 -2.99 11.10 23.37
C ASN A 296 -4.38 11.62 23.02
N THR A 297 -5.20 10.86 22.28
CA THR A 297 -6.55 11.29 21.90
C THR A 297 -7.61 10.59 22.74
N LEU A 298 -7.57 9.26 22.78
CA LEU A 298 -8.58 8.47 23.49
C LEU A 298 -8.25 8.33 24.98
N HIS A 299 -7.00 8.60 25.38
CA HIS A 299 -6.51 8.44 26.76
C HIS A 299 -6.85 7.06 27.34
N THR A 300 -6.74 6.03 26.50
CA THR A 300 -7.17 4.68 26.85
C THR A 300 -6.45 4.17 28.09
N LYS A 301 -7.15 3.34 28.88
CA LYS A 301 -6.60 2.64 30.04
C LYS A 301 -6.21 1.19 29.74
N ARG A 302 -6.44 0.74 28.51
CA ARG A 302 -6.00 -0.58 28.03
C ARG A 302 -4.49 -0.68 28.17
N LYS A 303 -4.00 -1.85 28.57
CA LYS A 303 -2.56 -2.13 28.55
C LYS A 303 -2.11 -2.19 27.08
N ILE A 304 -1.02 -1.49 26.76
CA ILE A 304 -0.47 -1.40 25.42
C ILE A 304 1.01 -1.78 25.48
N THR A 305 1.41 -2.71 24.62
CA THR A 305 2.83 -3.02 24.40
C THR A 305 3.18 -2.78 22.93
N PHE A 306 4.36 -2.22 22.67
CA PHE A 306 4.88 -2.07 21.31
C PHE A 306 6.24 -2.75 21.18
N TRP A 307 6.34 -3.67 20.22
CA TRP A 307 7.51 -4.48 19.92
C TRP A 307 8.06 -4.12 18.54
N TYR A 308 9.21 -3.45 18.49
CA TYR A 308 9.81 -2.98 17.23
C TYR A 308 11.11 -3.73 16.91
N GLY A 309 11.13 -4.37 15.74
CA GLY A 309 12.31 -5.03 15.19
C GLY A 309 13.08 -4.10 14.23
N ALA A 310 14.37 -3.94 14.48
CA ALA A 310 15.29 -3.24 13.58
C ALA A 310 16.57 -4.06 13.35
N ARG A 311 17.34 -3.73 12.31
CA ARG A 311 18.60 -4.43 12.03
C ARG A 311 19.67 -4.02 13.03
N SER A 312 19.97 -2.73 13.11
CA SER A 312 20.99 -2.12 13.96
C SER A 312 20.50 -0.78 14.53
N ARG A 313 21.27 -0.13 15.43
CA ARG A 313 20.85 1.10 16.14
C ARG A 313 20.43 2.22 15.19
N GLN A 314 21.18 2.43 14.11
CA GLN A 314 20.93 3.49 13.13
C GLN A 314 19.61 3.33 12.34
N GLU A 315 18.97 2.15 12.41
CA GLU A 315 17.69 1.89 11.76
C GLU A 315 16.49 2.16 12.68
N ILE A 316 16.74 2.57 13.93
CA ILE A 316 15.72 2.95 14.90
C ILE A 316 15.42 4.44 14.73
N PHE A 317 14.13 4.77 14.64
CA PHE A 317 13.63 6.14 14.60
C PHE A 317 12.35 6.27 15.44
N TYR A 318 11.97 7.50 15.76
CA TYR A 318 10.93 7.87 16.74
C TYR A 318 11.11 7.32 18.16
N GLU A 319 12.24 6.67 18.48
CA GLU A 319 12.45 6.14 19.82
C GLU A 319 12.27 7.21 20.91
N PRO A 320 12.84 8.42 20.82
CA PRO A 320 12.63 9.44 21.85
C PRO A 320 11.14 9.73 22.11
N GLU A 321 10.30 9.73 21.07
CA GLU A 321 8.87 9.98 21.20
C GLU A 321 8.15 8.82 21.89
N PHE A 322 8.48 7.57 21.55
CA PHE A 322 7.89 6.40 22.21
C PHE A 322 8.39 6.22 23.65
N ARG A 323 9.64 6.60 23.95
CA ARG A 323 10.16 6.61 25.33
C ARG A 323 9.43 7.65 26.17
N ASP A 324 9.24 8.86 25.65
CA ASP A 324 8.44 9.91 26.31
C ASP A 324 6.98 9.47 26.54
N LEU A 325 6.36 8.78 25.57
CA LEU A 325 5.03 8.19 25.76
C LEU A 325 5.01 7.15 26.88
N ALA A 326 6.02 6.29 26.97
CA ALA A 326 6.10 5.25 28.00
C ALA A 326 6.34 5.85 29.40
N GLU A 327 7.09 6.95 29.50
CA GLU A 327 7.26 7.69 30.75
C GLU A 327 5.98 8.37 31.22
N LYS A 328 5.12 8.83 30.29
CA LYS A 328 3.87 9.53 30.59
C LYS A 328 2.67 8.63 30.83
N ASN A 329 2.75 7.35 30.44
CA ASN A 329 1.62 6.43 30.47
C ASN A 329 2.04 5.08 31.07
N ASP A 330 1.65 4.83 32.33
CA ASP A 330 1.97 3.59 33.05
C ASP A 330 1.41 2.32 32.36
N ASN A 331 0.40 2.48 31.51
CA ASN A 331 -0.21 1.40 30.73
C ASN A 331 0.48 1.15 29.38
N PHE A 332 1.58 1.85 29.04
CA PHE A 332 2.31 1.67 27.77
C PHE A 332 3.76 1.22 28.00
N THR A 333 4.21 0.24 27.22
CA THR A 333 5.62 -0.20 27.20
C THR A 333 6.15 -0.29 25.77
N PHE A 334 7.39 0.15 25.57
CA PHE A 334 8.06 0.13 24.28
C PHE A 334 9.35 -0.72 24.30
N ASN A 335 9.39 -1.73 23.44
CA ASN A 335 10.39 -2.77 23.40
C ASN A 335 11.06 -2.81 22.02
N ILE A 336 12.40 -2.83 21.99
CA ILE A 336 13.17 -2.88 20.74
C ILE A 336 14.06 -4.12 20.74
N ALA A 337 14.10 -4.83 19.60
CA ALA A 337 15.08 -5.89 19.36
C ALA A 337 15.90 -5.60 18.10
N LEU A 338 17.23 -5.77 18.21
CA LEU A 338 18.15 -5.66 17.08
C LEU A 338 18.54 -7.04 16.55
N SER A 339 18.26 -7.32 15.29
CA SER A 339 18.58 -8.62 14.68
C SER A 339 20.07 -8.78 14.35
N ASP A 340 20.77 -7.67 14.09
CA ASP A 340 22.19 -7.64 13.70
C ASP A 340 22.86 -6.35 14.25
N PRO A 341 22.94 -6.19 15.59
CA PRO A 341 23.56 -5.03 16.21
C PRO A 341 25.05 -4.97 15.81
N GLN A 342 25.51 -3.80 15.42
CA GLN A 342 26.92 -3.58 15.08
C GLN A 342 27.73 -3.26 16.34
N PRO A 343 29.05 -3.52 16.37
CA PRO A 343 29.89 -3.21 17.54
C PRO A 343 29.80 -1.74 18.00
N GLU A 344 29.69 -0.80 17.07
CA GLU A 344 29.54 0.64 17.29
C GLU A 344 28.18 1.05 17.87
N ASP A 345 27.18 0.16 17.82
CA ASP A 345 25.85 0.44 18.37
C ASP A 345 25.87 0.48 19.91
N HIS A 346 26.89 -0.14 20.53
CA HIS A 346 27.00 -0.34 21.98
C HIS A 346 25.68 -0.85 22.61
N TRP A 347 24.99 -1.73 21.89
CA TRP A 347 23.66 -2.19 22.24
C TRP A 347 23.68 -3.21 23.38
N ASP A 348 23.03 -2.87 24.49
CA ASP A 348 22.83 -3.70 25.67
C ASP A 348 21.40 -4.24 25.80
N GLY A 349 20.51 -3.86 24.86
CA GLY A 349 19.12 -4.29 24.81
C GLY A 349 18.91 -5.68 24.19
N MET A 350 17.67 -5.97 23.80
CA MET A 350 17.32 -7.28 23.23
C MET A 350 17.94 -7.47 21.85
N THR A 351 18.43 -8.68 21.57
CA THR A 351 19.00 -9.08 20.29
C THR A 351 18.23 -10.23 19.66
N GLY A 352 18.31 -10.38 18.33
CA GLY A 352 17.57 -11.39 17.57
C GLY A 352 16.25 -10.87 16.99
N PHE A 353 15.46 -11.78 16.41
CA PHE A 353 14.23 -11.40 15.72
C PHE A 353 13.11 -11.04 16.69
N ILE A 354 12.32 -10.01 16.35
CA ILE A 354 11.30 -9.47 17.25
C ILE A 354 10.24 -10.49 17.65
N HIS A 355 9.85 -11.40 16.75
CA HIS A 355 8.85 -12.45 17.05
C HIS A 355 9.37 -13.44 18.11
N GLN A 356 10.67 -13.78 18.10
CA GLN A 356 11.29 -14.63 19.12
C GLN A 356 11.34 -13.90 20.47
N ARG A 357 11.67 -12.60 20.46
CA ARG A 357 11.71 -11.81 21.69
C ARG A 357 10.33 -11.60 22.29
N LEU A 358 9.31 -11.36 21.45
CA LEU A 358 7.91 -11.32 21.85
C LEU A 358 7.48 -12.64 22.50
N ALA A 359 7.81 -13.78 21.87
CA ALA A 359 7.51 -15.11 22.41
C ALA A 359 8.15 -15.32 23.78
N ASP A 360 9.47 -15.13 23.87
CA ASP A 360 10.25 -15.44 25.07
C ASP A 360 9.96 -14.51 26.26
N ARG A 361 9.67 -13.23 25.99
CA ARG A 361 9.60 -12.18 27.03
C ARG A 361 8.20 -11.77 27.41
N TYR A 362 7.21 -12.09 26.60
CA TYR A 362 5.84 -11.64 26.80
C TYR A 362 4.87 -12.81 26.70
N LEU A 363 4.77 -13.47 25.55
CA LEU A 363 3.76 -14.52 25.34
C LEU A 363 3.93 -15.71 26.29
N ALA A 364 5.15 -16.21 26.47
CA ALA A 364 5.45 -17.37 27.32
C ALA A 364 5.10 -17.16 28.80
N SER A 365 5.11 -15.91 29.27
CA SER A 365 4.78 -15.54 30.65
C SER A 365 3.40 -14.91 30.79
N HIS A 366 2.69 -14.64 29.69
CA HIS A 366 1.38 -14.01 29.74
C HIS A 366 0.35 -15.01 30.27
N PRO A 367 -0.52 -14.64 31.23
CA PRO A 367 -1.50 -15.56 31.78
C PRO A 367 -2.55 -15.99 30.73
N ASP A 368 -2.85 -15.08 29.80
CA ASP A 368 -3.86 -15.31 28.77
C ASP A 368 -3.51 -14.58 27.46
N PRO A 369 -2.55 -15.08 26.67
CA PRO A 369 -2.14 -14.42 25.43
C PRO A 369 -3.22 -14.47 24.33
N GLN A 370 -4.20 -15.39 24.44
CA GLN A 370 -5.27 -15.55 23.44
C GLN A 370 -6.30 -14.42 23.52
N GLU A 371 -6.43 -13.78 24.68
CA GLU A 371 -7.34 -12.67 24.92
C GLU A 371 -6.77 -11.29 24.56
N VAL A 372 -5.53 -11.23 24.05
CA VAL A 372 -4.83 -10.02 23.60
C VAL A 372 -5.14 -9.72 22.14
N GLU A 373 -5.36 -8.46 21.80
CA GLU A 373 -5.47 -8.02 20.41
C GLU A 373 -4.11 -7.64 19.83
N TYR A 374 -3.76 -8.25 18.70
CA TYR A 374 -2.46 -8.07 18.04
C TYR A 374 -2.59 -7.23 16.79
N TYR A 375 -1.72 -6.23 16.67
CA TYR A 375 -1.68 -5.29 15.54
C TYR A 375 -0.29 -5.33 14.91
N ILE A 376 -0.19 -5.83 13.68
CA ILE A 376 1.12 -6.16 13.07
C ILE A 376 1.32 -5.37 11.78
N CYS A 377 2.48 -4.73 11.63
CA CYS A 377 2.87 -4.16 10.34
C CYS A 377 4.40 -4.20 10.15
N GLY A 378 4.85 -4.69 9.00
CA GLY A 378 6.27 -4.71 8.65
C GLY A 378 6.59 -5.62 7.46
N PRO A 379 7.87 -6.00 7.28
CA PRO A 379 8.29 -6.79 6.13
C PRO A 379 7.59 -8.16 6.06
N PRO A 380 7.35 -8.74 4.86
CA PRO A 380 6.63 -10.01 4.70
C PRO A 380 7.19 -11.17 5.53
N LEU A 381 8.52 -11.28 5.64
CA LEU A 381 9.16 -12.31 6.47
C LEU A 381 8.87 -12.12 7.97
N MET A 382 8.81 -10.87 8.44
CA MET A 382 8.46 -10.57 9.82
C MET A 382 6.99 -10.89 10.07
N LEU A 383 6.08 -10.43 9.20
CA LEU A 383 4.65 -10.68 9.31
C LEU A 383 4.38 -12.20 9.39
N SER A 384 4.91 -12.98 8.45
CA SER A 384 4.76 -14.44 8.42
C SER A 384 5.29 -15.10 9.71
N ALA A 385 6.49 -14.71 10.17
CA ALA A 385 7.07 -15.27 11.39
C ALA A 385 6.27 -14.90 12.66
N VAL A 386 5.72 -13.69 12.74
CA VAL A 386 4.86 -13.27 13.86
C VAL A 386 3.55 -14.05 13.84
N LEU A 387 2.89 -14.18 12.68
CA LEU A 387 1.65 -14.95 12.56
C LEU A 387 1.84 -16.41 12.99
N GLN A 388 2.91 -17.06 12.52
CA GLN A 388 3.24 -18.43 12.94
C GLN A 388 3.55 -18.50 14.45
N THR A 389 4.19 -17.48 15.00
CA THR A 389 4.44 -17.41 16.44
C THR A 389 3.12 -17.32 17.21
N LEU A 390 2.23 -16.41 16.85
CA LEU A 390 0.93 -16.24 17.52
C LEU A 390 0.05 -17.49 17.42
N ASP A 391 0.02 -18.14 16.26
CA ASP A 391 -0.66 -19.44 16.05
C ASP A 391 -0.13 -20.52 17.00
N SER A 392 1.19 -20.59 17.22
CA SER A 392 1.78 -21.54 18.17
C SER A 392 1.39 -21.30 19.64
N PHE A 393 0.89 -20.11 19.97
CA PHE A 393 0.32 -19.78 21.28
C PHE A 393 -1.22 -19.88 21.33
N GLY A 394 -1.85 -20.32 20.23
CA GLY A 394 -3.29 -20.51 20.12
C GLY A 394 -4.08 -19.20 19.96
N VAL A 395 -3.44 -18.13 19.46
CA VAL A 395 -4.13 -16.87 19.21
C VAL A 395 -5.00 -17.03 17.95
N GLU A 396 -6.31 -16.83 18.11
CA GLU A 396 -7.27 -16.95 17.02
C GLU A 396 -7.11 -15.83 15.98
N PRO A 397 -7.36 -16.09 14.68
CA PRO A 397 -7.24 -15.08 13.62
C PRO A 397 -8.05 -13.81 13.88
N GLU A 398 -9.21 -13.92 14.53
CA GLU A 398 -10.06 -12.78 14.87
C GLU A 398 -9.41 -11.83 15.87
N MET A 399 -8.36 -12.25 16.60
CA MET A 399 -7.60 -11.43 17.54
C MET A 399 -6.46 -10.66 16.86
N ILE A 400 -6.16 -10.99 15.60
CA ILE A 400 -5.03 -10.45 14.86
C ILE A 400 -5.54 -9.51 13.76
N ALA A 401 -5.02 -8.29 13.75
CA ALA A 401 -5.13 -7.36 12.65
C ALA A 401 -3.71 -7.11 12.10
N TYR A 402 -3.58 -6.99 10.78
CA TYR A 402 -2.31 -6.64 10.17
C TYR A 402 -2.49 -5.77 8.93
N ASP A 403 -1.50 -4.90 8.69
CA ASP A 403 -1.37 -4.10 7.48
C ASP A 403 -0.27 -4.70 6.60
N ASP A 404 -0.69 -5.35 5.50
CA ASP A 404 0.20 -5.99 4.54
C ASP A 404 0.44 -5.05 3.34
N PHE A 405 1.69 -4.61 3.19
CA PHE A 405 2.08 -3.68 2.13
C PHE A 405 2.15 -4.32 0.73
N GLY A 406 1.94 -5.64 0.62
CA GLY A 406 1.85 -6.37 -0.65
C GLY A 406 3.19 -6.91 -1.14
#